data_AF-A0A135UMA9-F1
#
_entry.id   AF-A0A135UMA9-F1
#
_cell.length_a   1.000
_cell.length_b   1.000
_cell.length_c   1.000
_cell.angle_alpha   90.00
_cell.angle_beta   90.00
_cell.angle_gamma   90.00
#
_symmetry.space_group_name_H-M   'P 1'
#
loop_
_entity.id
_entity.type
_entity.pdbx_description
1 polymer ?
#
loop_
_entity_poly.entity_id
_entity_poly.type
_entity_poly.pdbx_seq_one_letter_code
_entity_poly.pdbx_strand_id
1 'polypeptide(L)'
;MLRVFRIEHNVARLRTSAARVSLPTFEPKEVKKLVFDLLSVEMLPAGSLENRLAVFFTFVPRSLVLRLSWEFKRQWKQCCSSFWPTCLASIYHRGVMRLYSSPKDAVRAWVGGFGYAKIGANYGPSVLVFQEASARGYHQVLWLYGEDGECTEAGRCNFFVVWVRKDGETELVIAPLDDKTILDGITRRSCLELARERLGEEIEVTERKFTVAEIMEAVAEDRLLESFAAGTAVSIPQLP
;
A
#
# COMPACT_ATOMS: atom_id res chain seq x y z
N MET A 1 -6.24 -2.77 -26.07
CA MET A 1 -5.22 -3.70 -25.55
C MET A 1 -5.23 -3.65 -24.03
N LEU A 2 -5.53 -4.76 -23.36
CA LEU A 2 -5.45 -4.89 -21.90
C LEU A 2 -3.98 -4.96 -21.46
N ARG A 3 -3.61 -4.26 -20.39
CA ARG A 3 -2.28 -4.33 -19.78
C ARG A 3 -2.44 -4.59 -18.28
N VAL A 4 -1.64 -5.51 -17.77
CA VAL A 4 -1.59 -5.82 -16.33
C VAL A 4 -0.30 -5.24 -15.77
N PHE A 5 -0.42 -4.42 -14.73
CA PHE A 5 0.73 -3.73 -14.15
C PHE A 5 1.53 -4.67 -13.23
N ARG A 6 2.77 -4.97 -13.62
CA ARG A 6 3.78 -5.65 -12.77
C ARG A 6 3.25 -6.92 -12.08
N ILE A 7 2.56 -7.78 -12.84
CA ILE A 7 1.90 -8.98 -12.33
C ILE A 7 2.89 -9.96 -11.67
N GLU A 8 4.10 -10.02 -12.18
CA GLU A 8 5.18 -10.88 -11.69
C GLU A 8 5.46 -10.63 -10.21
N HIS A 9 5.51 -9.36 -9.81
CA HIS A 9 5.73 -8.98 -8.42
C HIS A 9 4.52 -9.29 -7.53
N ASN A 10 3.30 -9.19 -8.06
CA ASN A 10 2.10 -9.57 -7.33
C ASN A 10 2.04 -11.08 -7.08
N VAL A 11 2.36 -11.89 -8.10
CA VAL A 11 2.40 -13.36 -7.98
C VAL A 11 3.52 -13.80 -7.03
N ALA A 12 4.71 -13.20 -7.13
CA ALA A 12 5.80 -13.45 -6.20
C ALA A 12 5.39 -13.14 -4.74
N ARG A 13 4.74 -12.00 -4.51
CA ARG A 13 4.25 -11.61 -3.18
C ARG A 13 3.15 -12.53 -2.66
N LEU A 14 2.26 -13.00 -3.54
CA LEU A 14 1.25 -14.01 -3.18
C LEU A 14 1.91 -15.30 -2.73
N ARG A 15 2.95 -15.77 -3.44
CA ARG A 15 3.72 -16.97 -3.07
C ARG A 15 4.40 -16.81 -1.71
N THR A 16 5.03 -15.66 -1.46
CA THR A 16 5.63 -15.34 -0.14
C THR A 16 4.59 -15.37 0.97
N SER A 17 3.39 -14.81 0.71
CA SER A 17 2.31 -14.77 1.69
C SER A 17 1.76 -16.18 1.97
N ALA A 18 1.57 -17.00 0.93
CA ALA A 18 1.13 -18.39 1.05
C ALA A 18 2.09 -19.22 1.89
N ALA A 19 3.40 -19.14 1.59
CA ALA A 19 4.43 -19.85 2.35
C ALA A 19 4.45 -19.44 3.83
N ARG A 20 4.24 -18.15 4.14
CA ARG A 20 4.24 -17.64 5.52
C ARG A 20 3.13 -18.23 6.39
N VAL A 21 1.98 -18.58 5.80
CA VAL A 21 0.83 -19.18 6.51
C VAL A 21 0.66 -20.66 6.20
N SER A 22 1.74 -21.34 5.79
CA SER A 22 1.77 -22.79 5.54
C SER A 22 0.75 -23.26 4.48
N LEU A 23 0.35 -22.38 3.56
CA LEU A 23 -0.42 -22.78 2.38
C LEU A 23 0.51 -23.40 1.34
N PRO A 24 0.00 -24.33 0.49
CA PRO A 24 0.79 -24.88 -0.61
C PRO A 24 1.34 -23.77 -1.51
N THR A 25 2.64 -23.82 -1.82
CA THR A 25 3.21 -22.91 -2.82
C THR A 25 2.83 -23.38 -4.23
N PHE A 26 3.00 -22.48 -5.21
CA PHE A 26 2.66 -22.73 -6.61
C PHE A 26 3.74 -22.19 -7.54
N GLU A 27 3.73 -22.64 -8.80
CA GLU A 27 4.62 -22.13 -9.84
C GLU A 27 4.13 -20.74 -10.32
N PRO A 28 4.94 -19.67 -10.15
CA PRO A 28 4.51 -18.32 -10.51
C PRO A 28 4.09 -18.14 -11.97
N LYS A 29 4.74 -18.86 -12.90
CA LYS A 29 4.42 -18.78 -14.33
C LYS A 29 3.00 -19.29 -14.62
N GLU A 30 2.59 -20.38 -13.97
CA GLU A 30 1.26 -20.96 -14.16
C GLU A 30 0.16 -20.05 -13.58
N VAL A 31 0.36 -19.49 -12.39
CA VAL A 31 -0.61 -18.52 -11.83
C VAL A 31 -0.72 -17.27 -12.70
N LYS A 32 0.41 -16.77 -13.23
CA LYS A 32 0.37 -15.66 -14.19
C LYS A 32 -0.46 -16.04 -15.42
N LYS A 33 -0.22 -17.21 -16.01
CA LYS A 33 -0.97 -17.69 -17.18
C LYS A 33 -2.48 -17.78 -16.88
N LEU A 34 -2.86 -18.39 -15.77
CA LEU A 34 -4.27 -18.50 -15.34
C LEU A 34 -4.96 -17.13 -15.23
N VAL A 35 -4.24 -16.10 -14.79
CA VAL A 35 -4.77 -14.73 -14.70
C VAL A 35 -5.03 -14.15 -16.08
N PHE A 36 -4.10 -14.33 -17.03
CA PHE A 36 -4.32 -13.87 -18.39
C PHE A 36 -5.43 -14.66 -19.09
N ASP A 37 -5.51 -15.97 -18.87
CA ASP A 37 -6.58 -16.82 -19.40
C ASP A 37 -7.94 -16.35 -18.85
N LEU A 38 -8.07 -16.11 -17.53
CA LEU A 38 -9.27 -15.56 -16.92
C LEU A 38 -9.67 -14.19 -17.52
N LEU A 39 -8.70 -13.29 -17.65
CA LEU A 39 -8.91 -11.96 -18.23
C LEU A 39 -9.28 -12.00 -19.72
N SER A 40 -8.97 -13.10 -20.43
CA SER A 40 -9.33 -13.28 -21.83
C SER A 40 -10.77 -13.78 -22.02
N VAL A 41 -11.30 -14.52 -21.04
CA VAL A 41 -12.67 -15.06 -21.05
C VAL A 41 -13.67 -14.02 -20.56
N GLU A 42 -13.30 -13.26 -19.53
CA GLU A 42 -14.11 -12.19 -18.98
C GLU A 42 -14.15 -11.02 -19.98
N MET A 43 -15.28 -10.86 -20.67
CA MET A 43 -15.49 -9.78 -21.65
C MET A 43 -15.34 -8.42 -20.97
N LEU A 44 -14.17 -7.82 -21.09
CA LEU A 44 -13.96 -6.48 -20.57
C LEU A 44 -14.80 -5.49 -21.38
N PRO A 45 -15.67 -4.67 -20.77
CA PRO A 45 -16.44 -3.66 -21.48
C PRO A 45 -15.49 -2.78 -22.30
N ALA A 46 -15.70 -2.75 -23.61
CA ALA A 46 -14.96 -1.85 -24.48
C ALA A 46 -15.33 -0.41 -24.10
N GLY A 47 -14.33 0.37 -23.66
CA GLY A 47 -14.48 1.81 -23.44
C GLY A 47 -14.37 2.25 -21.98
N SER A 48 -13.15 2.55 -21.54
CA SER A 48 -12.69 3.93 -21.30
C SER A 48 -11.23 3.85 -20.85
N LEU A 49 -10.41 4.85 -21.17
CA LEU A 49 -9.03 4.97 -20.67
C LEU A 49 -8.96 5.14 -19.14
N GLU A 50 -10.11 5.25 -18.48
CA GLU A 50 -10.22 5.56 -17.06
C GLU A 50 -10.75 4.42 -16.18
N ASN A 51 -11.13 3.29 -16.79
CA ASN A 51 -11.63 2.13 -16.06
C ASN A 51 -10.45 1.26 -15.59
N ARG A 52 -10.31 1.08 -14.28
CA ARG A 52 -9.34 0.14 -13.69
C ARG A 52 -10.07 -1.14 -13.30
N LEU A 53 -9.43 -2.27 -13.57
CA LEU A 53 -9.88 -3.58 -13.11
C LEU A 53 -8.96 -4.03 -11.99
N ALA A 54 -9.51 -4.24 -10.80
CA ALA A 54 -8.79 -4.84 -9.69
C ALA A 54 -8.96 -6.36 -9.72
N VAL A 55 -7.82 -7.07 -9.75
CA VAL A 55 -7.78 -8.54 -9.66
C VAL A 55 -7.41 -8.92 -8.23
N PHE A 56 -8.30 -9.64 -7.56
CA PHE A 56 -8.10 -10.12 -6.19
C PHE A 56 -7.78 -11.61 -6.19
N PHE A 57 -6.66 -11.95 -5.57
CA PHE A 57 -6.27 -13.32 -5.25
C PHE A 57 -6.56 -13.56 -3.79
N THR A 58 -7.47 -14.49 -3.50
CA THR A 58 -7.73 -14.94 -2.13
C THR A 58 -7.34 -16.40 -2.01
N PHE A 59 -6.26 -16.67 -1.28
CA PHE A 59 -5.82 -18.03 -1.03
C PHE A 59 -6.20 -18.43 0.40
N VAL A 60 -7.04 -19.45 0.52
CA VAL A 60 -7.45 -20.06 1.80
C VAL A 60 -7.05 -21.54 1.82
N PRO A 61 -6.98 -22.21 3.00
CA PRO A 61 -6.44 -23.57 3.16
C PRO A 61 -6.96 -24.68 2.23
N ARG A 62 -8.06 -24.46 1.51
CA ARG A 62 -8.62 -25.45 0.56
C ARG A 62 -8.97 -24.88 -0.82
N SER A 63 -8.70 -23.61 -1.09
CA SER A 63 -9.03 -23.01 -2.39
C SER A 63 -8.25 -21.74 -2.67
N LEU A 64 -7.87 -21.59 -3.95
CA LEU A 64 -7.49 -20.30 -4.52
C LEU A 64 -8.74 -19.73 -5.20
N VAL A 65 -9.21 -18.59 -4.73
CA VAL A 65 -10.33 -17.86 -5.29
C VAL A 65 -9.80 -16.63 -6.02
N LEU A 66 -10.07 -16.56 -7.32
CA LEU A 66 -9.82 -15.38 -8.14
C LEU A 66 -11.12 -14.58 -8.24
N ARG A 67 -11.06 -13.28 -7.93
CA ARG A 67 -12.19 -12.36 -8.10
C ARG A 67 -11.77 -11.14 -8.91
N LEU A 68 -12.65 -10.72 -9.80
CA LEU A 68 -12.52 -9.46 -10.53
C LEU A 68 -13.47 -8.43 -9.90
N SER A 69 -12.95 -7.23 -9.65
CA SER A 69 -13.76 -6.09 -9.20
C SER A 69 -13.55 -4.91 -10.12
N TRP A 70 -14.65 -4.37 -10.62
CA TRP A 70 -14.66 -3.21 -11.49
C TRP A 70 -14.60 -1.91 -10.69
N GLU A 71 -13.68 -1.01 -11.04
CA GLU A 71 -13.73 0.38 -10.59
C GLU A 71 -14.35 1.23 -11.71
N PHE A 72 -15.67 1.45 -11.65
CA PHE A 72 -16.34 2.42 -12.52
C PHE A 72 -16.23 3.82 -11.91
N LYS A 73 -15.60 4.77 -12.64
CA LYS A 73 -15.52 6.18 -12.20
C LYS A 73 -16.88 6.87 -12.04
N ARG A 74 -17.97 6.30 -12.56
CA ARG A 74 -19.34 6.80 -12.44
C ARG A 74 -20.24 5.66 -12.01
N GLN A 75 -20.90 5.84 -10.85
CA GLN A 75 -21.83 4.94 -10.18
C GLN A 75 -21.22 3.90 -9.24
N TRP A 76 -21.14 4.38 -8.01
CA TRP A 76 -20.95 3.69 -6.74
C TRP A 76 -22.13 2.76 -6.40
N LYS A 77 -22.38 1.72 -7.21
CA LYS A 77 -23.31 0.66 -6.84
C LYS A 77 -22.62 -0.68 -6.80
N GLN A 78 -22.46 -1.11 -5.55
CA GLN A 78 -22.10 -2.42 -5.05
C GLN A 78 -22.56 -3.56 -5.96
N CYS A 79 -21.60 -4.16 -6.67
CA CYS A 79 -21.73 -5.47 -7.27
C CYS A 79 -20.53 -6.31 -6.84
N CYS A 80 -20.65 -6.98 -5.69
CA CYS A 80 -19.85 -8.15 -5.34
C CYS A 80 -20.71 -9.03 -4.43
N SER A 81 -21.28 -10.09 -4.99
CA SER A 81 -21.96 -11.12 -4.20
C SER A 81 -20.92 -11.89 -3.37
N SER A 82 -21.23 -11.93 -2.07
CA SER A 82 -20.88 -12.96 -1.09
C SER A 82 -19.41 -13.29 -0.92
N PHE A 83 -18.74 -12.52 -0.07
CA PHE A 83 -18.21 -12.89 1.25
C PHE A 83 -17.05 -11.92 1.55
N TRP A 84 -17.25 -11.08 2.56
CA TRP A 84 -16.49 -9.85 2.89
C TRP A 84 -16.90 -8.58 2.11
N PRO A 85 -17.59 -7.61 2.75
CA PRO A 85 -17.74 -6.28 2.18
C PRO A 85 -16.39 -5.58 2.30
N THR A 86 -15.52 -5.75 1.29
CA THR A 86 -14.42 -4.79 1.13
C THR A 86 -15.06 -3.51 0.62
N CYS A 87 -15.52 -2.66 1.53
CA CYS A 87 -15.83 -1.28 1.21
C CYS A 87 -14.52 -0.62 0.72
N LEU A 88 -14.30 -0.64 -0.59
CA LEU A 88 -13.32 0.22 -1.27
C LEU A 88 -13.65 1.72 -1.09
N ALA A 89 -14.80 2.03 -0.47
CA ALA A 89 -15.30 3.38 -0.22
C ALA A 89 -14.43 4.26 0.68
N SER A 90 -13.59 3.69 1.55
CA SER A 90 -12.76 4.51 2.45
C SER A 90 -11.32 4.73 1.98
N ILE A 91 -10.92 4.20 0.80
CA ILE A 91 -9.51 4.20 0.37
C ILE A 91 -9.21 5.30 -0.65
N TYR A 92 -10.22 5.77 -1.38
CA TYR A 92 -10.08 6.86 -2.35
C TYR A 92 -10.57 8.18 -1.74
N HIS A 93 -9.64 8.93 -1.16
CA HIS A 93 -9.86 10.33 -0.83
C HIS A 93 -9.42 11.20 -2.03
N ARG A 94 -10.28 12.12 -2.48
CA ARG A 94 -9.87 13.17 -3.41
C ARG A 94 -9.37 14.36 -2.59
N GLY A 95 -8.10 14.72 -2.77
CA GLY A 95 -7.46 15.82 -2.07
C GLY A 95 -6.47 15.35 -1.01
N VAL A 96 -6.09 16.29 -0.15
CA VAL A 96 -5.05 16.13 0.85
C VAL A 96 -5.54 15.25 2.01
N MET A 97 -4.88 14.12 2.29
CA MET A 97 -5.33 13.24 3.40
C MET A 97 -4.67 13.58 4.72
N ARG A 98 -5.47 13.94 5.73
CA ARG A 98 -5.04 13.96 7.13
C ARG A 98 -4.79 12.56 7.69
N LEU A 99 -3.62 12.33 8.30
CA LEU A 99 -3.25 11.09 8.97
C LEU A 99 -3.36 11.21 10.50
N TYR A 100 -3.92 10.18 11.14
CA TYR A 100 -3.90 10.02 12.59
C TYR A 100 -2.72 9.14 12.99
N SER A 101 -1.76 9.66 13.74
CA SER A 101 -0.67 8.84 14.29
C SER A 101 -1.24 7.76 15.19
N SER A 102 -0.81 6.51 15.00
CA SER A 102 -1.34 5.38 15.76
C SER A 102 -1.13 5.57 17.27
N PRO A 103 -2.11 5.19 18.11
CA PRO A 103 -1.95 5.14 19.56
C PRO A 103 -0.74 4.28 19.97
N LYS A 104 -0.18 4.55 21.16
CA LYS A 104 1.00 3.81 21.67
C LYS A 104 0.74 2.31 21.88
N ASP A 105 -0.50 1.94 22.16
CA ASP A 105 -0.96 0.56 22.33
C ASP A 105 -1.42 -0.10 21.01
N ALA A 106 -1.26 0.59 19.87
CA ALA A 106 -1.67 0.11 18.57
C ALA A 106 -0.47 -0.03 17.62
N VAL A 107 0.03 -1.27 17.50
CA VAL A 107 1.12 -1.63 16.58
C VAL A 107 0.58 -2.46 15.42
N ARG A 108 0.88 -2.04 14.18
CA ARG A 108 0.43 -2.75 12.97
C ARG A 108 1.15 -4.08 12.72
N ALA A 109 2.46 -4.07 12.98
CA ALA A 109 3.36 -5.19 12.79
C ALA A 109 4.63 -4.95 13.63
N TRP A 110 5.31 -6.03 14.00
CA TRP A 110 6.52 -6.01 14.81
C TRP A 110 7.60 -6.90 14.22
N VAL A 111 8.86 -6.67 14.61
CA VAL A 111 10.01 -7.49 14.19
C VAL A 111 9.78 -8.93 14.62
N GLY A 112 9.99 -9.88 13.70
CA GLY A 112 9.66 -11.30 13.91
C GLY A 112 8.19 -11.65 13.63
N GLY A 113 7.34 -10.65 13.40
CA GLY A 113 5.97 -10.82 12.92
C GLY A 113 5.88 -11.15 11.43
N PHE A 114 4.72 -10.83 10.83
CA PHE A 114 4.42 -11.12 9.42
C PHE A 114 3.85 -9.92 8.66
N GLY A 115 4.21 -8.69 9.07
CA GLY A 115 3.77 -7.45 8.43
C GLY A 115 4.14 -7.37 6.94
N TYR A 116 5.29 -7.92 6.58
CA TYR A 116 5.77 -8.02 5.20
C TYR A 116 4.93 -8.90 4.27
N ALA A 117 4.04 -9.74 4.81
CA ALA A 117 3.21 -10.65 4.04
C ALA A 117 1.78 -10.11 3.93
N LYS A 118 1.11 -10.32 2.79
CA LYS A 118 -0.23 -9.80 2.53
C LYS A 118 -1.32 -10.74 3.08
N ILE A 119 -1.36 -10.87 4.41
CA ILE A 119 -2.23 -11.81 5.13
C ILE A 119 -3.41 -11.06 5.77
N GLY A 120 -4.60 -11.65 5.73
CA GLY A 120 -5.84 -11.05 6.30
C GLY A 120 -5.70 -10.62 7.76
N ALA A 121 -4.94 -11.37 8.57
CA ALA A 121 -4.67 -11.08 9.97
C ALA A 121 -3.96 -9.74 10.21
N ASN A 122 -3.24 -9.19 9.23
CA ASN A 122 -2.63 -7.85 9.32
C ASN A 122 -3.66 -6.71 9.22
N TYR A 123 -4.90 -7.00 8.82
CA TYR A 123 -5.92 -5.99 8.53
C TYR A 123 -7.06 -5.96 9.56
N GLY A 124 -7.47 -7.10 10.10
CA GLY A 124 -8.57 -7.18 11.07
C GLY A 124 -8.38 -6.25 12.29
N PRO A 125 -7.26 -6.38 13.02
CA PRO A 125 -6.99 -5.54 14.21
C PRO A 125 -6.94 -4.04 13.90
N SER A 126 -6.53 -3.65 12.69
CA SER A 126 -6.43 -2.25 12.29
C SER A 126 -7.77 -1.51 12.24
N VAL A 127 -8.89 -2.24 12.12
CA VAL A 127 -10.22 -1.65 11.93
C VAL A 127 -10.62 -0.73 13.08
N LEU A 128 -10.27 -1.10 14.32
CA LEU A 128 -10.57 -0.29 15.51
C LEU A 128 -9.87 1.08 15.43
N VAL A 129 -8.58 1.08 15.08
CA VAL A 129 -7.80 2.32 14.96
C VAL A 129 -8.29 3.19 13.81
N PHE A 130 -8.72 2.59 12.69
CA PHE A 130 -9.35 3.33 11.60
C PHE A 130 -10.68 3.96 12.01
N GLN A 131 -11.51 3.27 12.79
CA GLN A 131 -12.76 3.83 13.32
C GLN A 131 -12.49 5.02 14.23
N GLU A 132 -11.50 4.91 15.11
CA GLU A 132 -11.06 6.01 15.97
C GLU A 132 -10.55 7.21 15.16
N ALA A 133 -9.65 6.97 14.21
CA ALA A 133 -9.11 8.01 13.32
C ALA A 133 -10.25 8.73 12.58
N SER A 134 -11.21 7.97 12.03
CA SER A 134 -12.38 8.51 11.34
C SER A 134 -13.27 9.33 12.26
N ALA A 135 -13.51 8.86 13.50
CA ALA A 135 -14.30 9.60 14.48
C ALA A 135 -13.66 10.95 14.86
N ARG A 136 -12.33 11.03 14.77
CA ARG A 136 -11.53 12.24 14.97
C ARG A 136 -11.37 13.10 13.71
N GLY A 137 -11.97 12.70 12.58
CA GLY A 137 -11.93 13.43 11.31
C GLY A 137 -10.68 13.19 10.45
N TYR A 138 -9.88 12.18 10.77
CA TYR A 138 -8.74 11.77 9.95
C TYR A 138 -9.17 10.73 8.91
N HIS A 139 -8.40 10.61 7.83
CA HIS A 139 -8.74 9.74 6.71
C HIS A 139 -8.04 8.38 6.77
N GLN A 140 -6.83 8.35 7.33
CA GLN A 140 -5.99 7.16 7.44
C GLN A 140 -5.16 7.22 8.73
N VAL A 141 -4.51 6.12 9.08
CA VAL A 141 -3.63 6.01 10.25
C VAL A 141 -2.18 6.05 9.78
N LEU A 142 -1.33 6.89 10.38
CA LEU A 142 0.12 6.76 10.25
C LEU A 142 0.59 5.76 11.30
N TRP A 143 1.04 4.59 10.88
CA TRP A 143 1.50 3.54 11.78
C TRP A 143 2.90 3.86 12.28
N LEU A 144 3.01 4.01 13.60
CA LEU A 144 4.26 4.22 14.31
C LEU A 144 4.74 2.91 14.93
N TYR A 145 6.06 2.74 15.03
CA TYR A 145 6.70 1.58 15.63
C TYR A 145 7.85 2.00 16.56
N GLY A 146 8.05 1.24 17.63
CA GLY A 146 9.10 1.53 18.63
C GLY A 146 8.78 2.73 19.52
N GLU A 147 9.67 2.95 20.50
CA GLU A 147 9.53 4.05 21.46
C GLU A 147 9.76 5.42 20.81
N ASP A 148 10.62 5.47 19.78
CA ASP A 148 10.99 6.68 19.05
C ASP A 148 9.92 7.12 18.03
N GLY A 149 8.85 6.33 17.85
CA GLY A 149 7.79 6.62 16.89
C GLY A 149 8.27 6.58 15.43
N GLU A 150 8.97 5.50 15.05
CA GLU A 150 9.40 5.24 13.68
C GLU A 150 8.19 5.16 12.75
N CYS A 151 8.21 5.94 11.67
CA CYS A 151 7.16 5.92 10.66
C CYS A 151 7.27 4.65 9.80
N THR A 152 6.18 3.89 9.66
CA THR A 152 6.19 2.63 8.89
C THR A 152 5.30 2.69 7.64
N GLU A 153 3.99 2.80 7.80
CA GLU A 153 3.01 2.79 6.72
C GLU A 153 1.88 3.79 6.98
N ALA A 154 1.30 4.33 5.91
CA ALA A 154 0.12 5.18 5.96
C ALA A 154 -1.11 4.34 5.57
N GLY A 155 -1.85 3.88 6.58
CA GLY A 155 -3.04 3.07 6.44
C GLY A 155 -2.71 1.68 5.89
N ARG A 156 -2.96 1.48 4.59
CA ARG A 156 -2.65 0.23 3.85
C ARG A 156 -1.65 0.46 2.71
N CYS A 157 -0.95 1.59 2.76
CA CYS A 157 -0.02 2.07 1.75
C CYS A 157 1.35 2.31 2.38
N ASN A 158 2.39 2.20 1.56
CA ASN A 158 3.73 2.64 1.97
C ASN A 158 3.75 4.17 2.08
N PHE A 159 4.51 4.71 3.03
CA PHE A 159 4.56 6.14 3.32
C PHE A 159 5.90 6.73 2.89
N PHE A 160 5.84 7.83 2.14
CA PHE A 160 6.98 8.55 1.60
C PHE A 160 6.98 9.97 2.14
N VAL A 161 8.18 10.49 2.39
CA VAL A 161 8.39 11.90 2.73
C VAL A 161 9.49 12.45 1.81
N VAL A 162 9.28 13.67 1.32
CA VAL A 162 10.25 14.47 0.59
C VAL A 162 10.51 15.72 1.40
N TRP A 163 11.77 15.96 1.77
CA TRP A 163 12.18 17.13 2.53
C TRP A 163 13.54 17.64 2.09
N VAL A 164 13.89 18.83 2.54
CA VAL A 164 15.26 19.34 2.55
C VAL A 164 15.93 18.88 3.84
N ARG A 165 17.07 18.21 3.74
CA ARG A 165 17.89 17.82 4.90
C ARG A 165 18.60 19.04 5.49
N LYS A 166 19.20 18.86 6.67
CA LYS A 166 19.94 19.94 7.36
C LYS A 166 21.20 20.40 6.61
N ASP A 167 21.74 19.56 5.72
CA ASP A 167 22.85 19.91 4.83
C ASP A 167 22.40 20.66 3.56
N GLY A 168 21.10 20.87 3.38
CA GLY A 168 20.52 21.58 2.23
C GLY A 168 20.14 20.68 1.05
N GLU A 169 20.46 19.38 1.10
CA GLU A 169 20.14 18.44 0.03
C GLU A 169 18.70 17.94 0.12
N THR A 170 18.05 17.71 -1.02
CA THR A 170 16.68 17.16 -1.05
C THR A 170 16.72 15.64 -0.92
N GLU A 171 15.92 15.08 -0.02
CA GLU A 171 15.83 13.64 0.25
C GLU A 171 14.39 13.17 0.09
N LEU A 172 14.19 12.09 -0.66
CA LEU A 172 13.00 11.24 -0.61
C LEU A 172 13.32 10.04 0.28
N VAL A 173 12.68 10.01 1.46
CA VAL A 173 12.85 8.95 2.44
C VAL A 173 11.65 8.02 2.48
N ILE A 174 11.92 6.74 2.71
CA ILE A 174 10.93 5.72 3.03
C ILE A 174 11.53 4.69 3.99
N ALA A 175 10.68 4.06 4.81
CA ALA A 175 11.12 3.05 5.74
C ALA A 175 11.62 1.77 5.00
N PRO A 176 12.67 1.11 5.55
CA PRO A 176 13.31 -0.03 4.92
C PRO A 176 12.49 -1.32 5.09
N LEU A 177 12.88 -2.38 4.38
CA LEU A 177 12.17 -3.66 4.38
C LEU A 177 12.87 -4.76 5.20
N ASP A 178 14.05 -4.48 5.72
CA ASP A 178 14.94 -5.39 6.46
C ASP A 178 14.29 -5.98 7.71
N ASP A 179 13.59 -5.15 8.48
CA ASP A 179 12.88 -5.55 9.71
C ASP A 179 11.62 -6.41 9.46
N LYS A 180 11.20 -6.54 8.19
CA LYS A 180 10.00 -7.30 7.79
C LYS A 180 8.69 -6.83 8.45
N THR A 181 8.67 -5.61 8.95
CA THR A 181 7.49 -4.95 9.53
C THR A 181 6.62 -4.27 8.46
N ILE A 182 7.15 -4.04 7.26
CA ILE A 182 6.50 -3.27 6.18
C ILE A 182 6.18 -4.17 4.98
N LEU A 183 5.02 -3.96 4.36
CA LEU A 183 4.65 -4.68 3.15
C LEU A 183 5.46 -4.17 1.94
N ASP A 184 6.14 -5.07 1.22
CA ASP A 184 6.80 -4.74 -0.05
C ASP A 184 5.75 -4.41 -1.14
N GLY A 185 5.43 -3.12 -1.26
CA GLY A 185 4.44 -2.60 -2.20
C GLY A 185 4.99 -2.54 -3.62
N ILE A 186 4.20 -3.01 -4.59
CA ILE A 186 4.55 -2.85 -6.01
C ILE A 186 4.60 -1.36 -6.40
N THR A 187 3.67 -0.55 -5.88
CA THR A 187 3.69 0.91 -6.12
C THR A 187 4.91 1.56 -5.46
N ARG A 188 5.27 1.18 -4.22
CA ARG A 188 6.52 1.60 -3.57
C ARG A 188 7.73 1.36 -4.47
N ARG A 189 7.86 0.12 -4.96
CA ARG A 189 8.95 -0.28 -5.85
C ARG A 189 9.00 0.59 -7.10
N SER A 190 7.86 0.83 -7.74
CA SER A 190 7.79 1.69 -8.92
C SER A 190 8.11 3.15 -8.62
N CYS A 191 7.68 3.70 -7.48
CA CYS A 191 8.05 5.05 -7.07
C CYS A 191 9.56 5.17 -6.87
N LEU A 192 10.19 4.21 -6.18
CA LEU A 192 11.64 4.21 -5.96
C LEU A 192 12.44 4.05 -7.26
N GLU A 193 12.02 3.15 -8.15
CA GLU A 193 12.65 2.97 -9.46
C GLU A 193 12.58 4.28 -10.28
N LEU A 194 11.39 4.89 -10.36
CA LEU A 194 11.20 6.13 -11.13
C LEU A 194 11.92 7.33 -10.51
N ALA A 195 11.92 7.46 -9.18
CA ALA A 195 12.61 8.55 -8.49
C ALA A 195 14.12 8.47 -8.74
N ARG A 196 14.72 7.27 -8.62
CA ARG A 196 16.14 7.07 -8.90
C ARG A 196 16.48 7.30 -10.37
N GLU A 197 15.64 6.82 -11.28
CA GLU A 197 15.89 6.93 -12.73
C GLU A 197 15.75 8.38 -13.23
N ARG A 198 14.79 9.15 -12.69
CA ARG A 198 14.41 10.45 -13.26
C ARG A 198 14.81 11.66 -12.43
N LEU A 199 14.99 11.48 -11.12
CA LEU A 199 15.26 12.56 -10.16
C LEU A 199 16.53 12.30 -9.35
N GLY A 200 17.28 11.23 -9.62
CA GLY A 200 18.44 10.82 -8.82
C GLY A 200 19.60 11.82 -8.82
N GLU A 201 19.62 12.78 -9.74
CA GLU A 201 20.57 13.89 -9.76
C GLU A 201 20.12 15.08 -8.89
N GLU A 202 18.82 15.17 -8.58
CA GLU A 202 18.19 16.28 -7.85
C GLU A 202 17.79 15.89 -6.42
N ILE A 203 17.51 14.61 -6.18
CA ILE A 203 16.96 14.09 -4.92
C ILE A 203 17.69 12.80 -4.53
N GLU A 204 18.18 12.75 -3.29
CA GLU A 204 18.70 11.52 -2.70
C GLU A 204 17.53 10.58 -2.31
N VAL A 205 17.56 9.34 -2.80
CA VAL A 205 16.51 8.34 -2.50
C VAL A 205 17.00 7.37 -1.44
N THR A 206 16.53 7.51 -0.21
CA THR A 206 16.97 6.71 0.94
C THR A 206 15.89 5.75 1.45
N GLU A 207 16.32 4.52 1.74
CA GLU A 207 15.50 3.53 2.44
C GLU A 207 16.06 3.38 3.86
N ARG A 208 15.58 4.22 4.79
CA ARG A 208 16.06 4.27 6.18
C ARG A 208 14.92 4.49 7.16
N LYS A 209 15.15 4.15 8.42
CA LYS A 209 14.22 4.49 9.49
C LYS A 209 14.20 6.01 9.67
N PHE A 210 13.01 6.53 9.92
CA PHE A 210 12.78 7.93 10.23
C PHE A 210 11.58 8.04 11.16
N THR A 211 11.58 9.05 12.01
CA THR A 211 10.63 9.22 13.10
C THR A 211 9.60 10.29 12.80
N VAL A 212 8.47 10.24 13.49
CA VAL A 212 7.50 11.35 13.46
C VAL A 212 8.13 12.65 13.97
N ALA A 213 9.10 12.57 14.88
CA ALA A 213 9.82 13.74 15.39
C ALA A 213 10.65 14.44 14.30
N GLU A 214 11.33 13.69 13.42
CA GLU A 214 12.05 14.25 12.26
C GLU A 214 11.09 14.99 11.30
N ILE A 215 9.89 14.44 11.07
CA ILE A 215 8.87 15.10 10.24
C ILE A 215 8.42 16.41 10.90
N MET A 216 8.13 16.39 12.20
CA MET A 216 7.69 17.58 12.94
C MET A 216 8.76 18.66 12.97
N GLU A 217 10.04 18.28 13.10
CA GLU A 217 11.17 19.21 13.01
C GLU A 217 11.26 19.82 11.61
N ALA A 218 11.16 19.00 10.54
CA ALA A 218 11.17 19.49 9.17
C ALA A 218 10.00 20.44 8.87
N VAL A 219 8.82 20.22 9.46
CA VAL A 219 7.68 21.16 9.36
C VAL A 219 7.97 22.47 10.09
N ALA A 220 8.51 22.40 11.31
CA ALA A 220 8.82 23.59 12.10
C ALA A 220 9.90 24.48 11.44
N GLU A 221 10.78 23.87 10.66
CA GLU A 221 11.88 24.53 9.95
C GLU A 221 11.56 24.83 8.47
N ASP A 222 10.32 24.64 8.01
CA ASP A 222 9.89 24.85 6.61
C ASP A 222 10.71 24.04 5.58
N ARG A 223 11.18 22.86 5.99
CA ARG A 223 11.97 21.92 5.19
C ARG A 223 11.15 20.77 4.60
N LEU A 224 9.94 20.51 5.11
CA LEU A 224 9.05 19.48 4.55
C LEU A 224 8.49 19.96 3.20
N LEU A 225 8.80 19.24 2.12
CA LEU A 225 8.32 19.58 0.78
C LEU A 225 7.00 18.88 0.47
N GLU A 226 6.98 17.55 0.61
CA GLU A 226 5.80 16.73 0.35
C GLU A 226 5.78 15.47 1.22
N SER A 227 4.61 14.93 1.49
CA SER A 227 4.48 13.54 1.91
C SER A 227 3.33 12.86 1.18
N PHE A 228 3.46 11.57 0.90
CA PHE A 228 2.46 10.84 0.12
C PHE A 228 2.41 9.35 0.47
N ALA A 229 1.29 8.72 0.14
CA ALA A 229 1.07 7.29 0.33
C ALA A 229 1.09 6.54 -1.01
N ALA A 230 1.76 5.40 -1.10
CA ALA A 230 1.81 4.60 -2.32
C ALA A 230 1.14 3.23 -2.12
N GLY A 231 0.12 2.93 -2.93
CA GLY A 231 -0.54 1.63 -2.94
C GLY A 231 -1.32 1.39 -4.24
N THR A 232 -1.72 0.15 -4.49
CA THR A 232 -2.46 -0.20 -5.72
C THR A 232 -3.86 0.40 -5.75
N ALA A 233 -4.50 0.50 -4.57
CA ALA A 233 -5.87 0.99 -4.42
C ALA A 233 -5.98 2.52 -4.25
N VAL A 234 -4.85 3.26 -4.29
CA VAL A 234 -4.85 4.72 -4.14
C VAL A 234 -3.87 5.29 -5.15
N SER A 235 -4.36 6.08 -6.11
CA SER A 235 -3.47 6.90 -6.93
C SER A 235 -2.84 7.95 -6.00
N ILE A 236 -1.50 7.99 -5.95
CA ILE A 236 -0.65 8.77 -5.04
C ILE A 236 -1.36 10.03 -4.49
N PRO A 237 -1.97 9.97 -3.29
CA PRO A 237 -2.57 11.12 -2.65
C PRO A 237 -1.50 11.92 -1.91
N GLN A 238 -1.59 13.24 -2.01
CA GLN A 238 -0.77 14.16 -1.23
C GLN A 238 -1.27 14.18 0.24
N LEU A 239 -0.34 14.37 1.17
CA LEU A 239 -0.57 14.49 2.60
C LEU A 239 -0.07 15.88 3.06
N PRO A 240 -0.78 16.55 3.98
CA PRO A 240 -0.42 17.87 4.46
C PRO A 240 0.77 17.81 5.42
#